data_AF-A0A2I0I1L2-F1
#
_entry.id   AF-A0A2I0I1L2-F1
#
_cell.length_a   1.000
_cell.length_b   1.000
_cell.length_c   1.000
_cell.angle_alpha   90.00
_cell.angle_beta   90.00
_cell.angle_gamma   90.00
#
_symmetry.space_group_name_H-M   'P 1'
#
loop_
_entity.id
_entity.type
_entity.pdbx_description
1 polymer ?
#
loop_
_entity_poly.entity_id
_entity_poly.type
_entity_poly.pdbx_seq_one_letter_code
_entity_poly.pdbx_strand_id
1 'polypeptide(L)'
;MRWAKKSRKAKLNELRLYRLKAKKKINSPNPEVRIRYKLEKRKEAWLIEKLRKYDVPKAPVETYDPEILTEEEKHYLKRTGEKKRNYVPVGRRGVFGGVVLNMHLHWKKHETVKVICKPCKPGQIHEYAEELARLSRGIVIDIKPNNTIIFYRGKNYVQPEVMSPPDTLSKAKALEKYRYEQSLEHTSQFIEKLEKELEEYHEHLARYRKEKEQAAPVSGVNS
;
A
#
# COMPACT_ATOMS: atom_id res chain seq x y z
N MET A 1 41.08 -16.64 -7.18
CA MET A 1 40.29 -17.87 -6.96
C MET A 1 39.14 -17.96 -7.95
N ARG A 2 39.13 -18.96 -8.84
CA ARG A 2 38.01 -19.22 -9.76
C ARG A 2 36.93 -20.01 -9.02
N TRP A 3 35.73 -19.46 -8.86
CA TRP A 3 34.59 -20.24 -8.37
C TRP A 3 34.19 -21.28 -9.42
N ALA A 4 34.40 -22.56 -9.12
CA ALA A 4 33.93 -23.65 -9.98
C ALA A 4 32.39 -23.62 -10.04
N LYS A 5 31.84 -23.29 -11.21
CA LYS A 5 30.39 -23.30 -11.43
C LYS A 5 29.88 -24.74 -11.26
N LYS A 6 29.07 -24.99 -10.22
CA LYS A 6 28.39 -26.28 -10.01
C LYS A 6 27.73 -26.78 -11.30
N SER A 7 27.92 -28.06 -11.60
CA SER A 7 27.25 -28.75 -12.71
C SER A 7 25.73 -28.60 -12.61
N ARG A 8 25.05 -28.51 -13.77
CA ARG A 8 23.59 -28.41 -13.86
C ARG A 8 22.89 -29.52 -13.07
N LYS A 9 23.44 -30.74 -13.08
CA LYS A 9 22.92 -31.90 -12.34
C LYS A 9 23.04 -31.71 -10.82
N ALA A 10 24.15 -31.15 -10.35
CA ALA A 10 24.35 -30.85 -8.92
C ALA A 10 23.36 -29.79 -8.42
N LYS A 11 23.15 -28.70 -9.19
CA LYS A 11 22.14 -27.67 -8.86
C LYS A 11 20.73 -28.24 -8.77
N LEU A 12 20.36 -29.14 -9.70
CA LEU A 12 19.05 -29.79 -9.70
C LEU A 12 18.84 -30.65 -8.44
N ASN A 13 19.85 -31.45 -8.07
CA ASN A 13 19.80 -32.28 -6.87
C ASN A 13 19.69 -31.45 -5.59
N GLU A 14 20.42 -30.33 -5.48
CA GLU A 14 20.29 -29.40 -4.35
C GLU A 14 18.88 -28.82 -4.25
N LEU A 15 18.30 -28.41 -5.39
CA LEU A 15 16.94 -27.89 -5.45
C LEU A 15 15.91 -28.95 -5.00
N ARG A 16 16.11 -30.21 -5.41
CA ARG A 16 15.27 -31.35 -5.01
C ARG A 16 15.36 -31.60 -3.51
N LEU A 17 16.56 -31.57 -2.93
CA LEU A 17 16.78 -31.73 -1.49
C LEU A 17 16.10 -30.60 -0.70
N TYR A 18 16.24 -29.35 -1.16
CA TYR A 18 15.58 -28.21 -0.53
C TYR A 18 14.06 -28.35 -0.53
N ARG A 19 13.46 -28.77 -1.67
CA ARG A 19 12.03 -29.05 -1.79
C ARG A 19 11.56 -30.15 -0.85
N LEU A 20 12.34 -31.23 -0.70
CA LEU A 20 12.03 -32.32 0.23
C LEU A 20 12.05 -31.85 1.69
N LYS A 21 13.10 -31.10 2.09
CA LYS A 21 13.19 -30.51 3.44
C LYS A 21 12.03 -29.56 3.73
N ALA A 22 11.68 -28.72 2.76
CA ALA A 22 10.50 -27.83 2.84
C ALA A 22 9.21 -28.64 3.03
N LYS A 23 8.97 -29.68 2.21
CA LYS A 23 7.78 -30.54 2.31
C LYS A 23 7.68 -31.22 3.67
N LYS A 24 8.80 -31.68 4.24
CA LYS A 24 8.83 -32.26 5.59
C LYS A 24 8.40 -31.27 6.67
N LYS A 25 8.87 -30.01 6.61
CA LYS A 25 8.46 -28.96 7.56
C LYS A 25 6.98 -28.58 7.40
N ILE A 26 6.49 -28.45 6.16
CA ILE A 26 5.09 -28.13 5.84
C ILE A 26 4.12 -29.22 6.34
N ASN A 27 4.52 -30.49 6.23
CA ASN A 27 3.71 -31.64 6.61
C ASN A 27 4.05 -32.17 8.02
N SER A 28 4.78 -31.40 8.83
CA SER A 28 5.15 -31.81 10.18
C SER A 28 3.88 -31.98 11.05
N PRO A 29 3.75 -33.06 11.84
CA PRO A 29 2.64 -33.21 12.78
C PRO A 29 2.59 -32.09 13.84
N ASN A 30 3.75 -31.51 14.20
CA ASN A 30 3.83 -30.41 15.14
C ASN A 30 3.39 -29.07 14.48
N PRO A 31 2.31 -28.42 14.97
CA PRO A 31 1.84 -27.13 14.47
C PRO A 31 2.86 -26.00 14.56
N GLU A 32 3.62 -25.91 15.65
CA GLU A 32 4.62 -24.87 15.84
C GLU A 32 5.71 -24.92 14.75
N VAL A 33 6.17 -26.13 14.39
CA VAL A 33 7.15 -26.32 13.30
C VAL A 33 6.59 -25.85 11.96
N ARG A 34 5.30 -26.13 11.69
CA ARG A 34 4.61 -25.69 10.46
C ARG A 34 4.48 -24.17 10.41
N ILE A 35 4.04 -23.56 11.51
CA ILE A 35 3.80 -22.12 11.60
C ILE A 35 5.11 -21.34 11.50
N ARG A 36 6.12 -21.70 12.30
CA ARG A 36 7.45 -21.07 12.24
C ARG A 36 8.08 -21.16 10.85
N TYR A 37 7.93 -22.31 10.17
CA TYR A 37 8.44 -22.43 8.81
C TYR A 37 7.74 -21.49 7.82
N LYS A 38 6.42 -21.31 7.92
CA LYS A 38 5.67 -20.37 7.07
C LYS A 38 6.11 -18.92 7.34
N LEU A 39 6.28 -18.55 8.61
CA LEU A 39 6.79 -17.23 9.02
C LEU A 39 8.21 -16.99 8.50
N GLU A 40 9.10 -18.00 8.56
CA GLU A 40 10.46 -17.93 8.01
C GLU A 40 10.46 -17.67 6.49
N LYS A 41 9.44 -18.15 5.77
CA LYS A 41 9.29 -17.98 4.31
C LYS A 41 8.44 -16.78 3.91
N ARG A 42 8.13 -15.88 4.84
CA ARG A 42 7.42 -14.64 4.52
C ARG A 42 8.18 -13.78 3.53
N LYS A 43 7.46 -13.16 2.60
CA LYS A 43 8.03 -12.31 1.53
C LYS A 43 7.87 -10.81 1.81
N GLU A 44 7.39 -10.46 3.00
CA GLU A 44 7.05 -9.09 3.38
C GLU A 44 8.21 -8.11 3.17
N ALA A 45 9.38 -8.39 3.73
CA ALA A 45 10.57 -7.54 3.57
C ALA A 45 10.96 -7.34 2.09
N TRP A 46 10.87 -8.40 1.28
CA TRP A 46 11.15 -8.32 -0.16
C TRP A 46 10.10 -7.47 -0.90
N LEU A 47 8.82 -7.56 -0.53
CA LEU A 47 7.76 -6.73 -1.09
C LEU A 47 7.96 -5.25 -0.72
N ILE A 48 8.32 -4.96 0.53
CA ILE A 48 8.66 -3.60 1.00
C ILE A 48 9.86 -3.05 0.20
N GLU A 49 10.91 -3.84 0.01
CA GLU A 49 12.07 -3.44 -0.79
C GLU A 49 11.70 -3.14 -2.25
N LYS A 50 10.78 -3.93 -2.84
CA LYS A 50 10.26 -3.66 -4.19
C LYS A 50 9.46 -2.36 -4.23
N LEU A 51 8.64 -2.09 -3.22
CA LEU A 51 7.82 -0.88 -3.14
C LEU A 51 8.65 0.39 -3.01
N ARG A 52 9.76 0.35 -2.25
CA ARG A 52 10.70 1.48 -2.12
C ARG A 52 11.23 2.00 -3.47
N LYS A 53 11.27 1.15 -4.50
CA LYS A 53 11.71 1.56 -5.86
C LYS A 53 10.72 2.48 -6.57
N TYR A 54 9.49 2.54 -6.07
CA TYR A 54 8.41 3.37 -6.60
C TYR A 54 8.17 4.63 -5.76
N ASP A 55 8.92 4.81 -4.68
CA ASP A 55 8.92 6.06 -3.93
C ASP A 55 9.67 7.09 -4.75
N VAL A 56 8.92 8.01 -5.36
CA VAL A 56 9.50 9.13 -6.07
C VAL A 56 9.85 10.20 -5.02
N PRO A 57 11.11 10.68 -4.98
CA PRO A 57 11.46 11.78 -4.10
C PRO A 57 10.50 12.94 -4.34
N LYS A 58 9.77 13.34 -3.31
CA LYS A 58 8.92 14.53 -3.38
C LYS A 58 9.87 15.72 -3.56
N ALA A 59 9.74 16.42 -4.69
CA ALA A 59 10.41 17.71 -4.83
C ALA A 59 10.02 18.60 -3.63
N PRO A 60 10.93 19.47 -3.16
CA PRO A 60 10.58 20.45 -2.13
C PRO A 60 9.27 21.11 -2.53
N VAL A 61 8.35 21.24 -1.57
CA VAL A 61 7.12 21.99 -1.80
C VAL A 61 7.56 23.43 -2.07
N GLU A 62 7.65 23.80 -3.34
CA GLU A 62 7.76 25.21 -3.70
C GLU A 62 6.59 25.90 -3.00
N THR A 63 6.89 26.93 -2.22
CA THR A 63 5.90 27.78 -1.58
C THR A 63 5.13 28.51 -2.68
N TYR A 64 4.19 27.78 -3.30
CA TYR A 64 3.17 28.37 -4.12
C TYR A 64 2.36 29.25 -3.17
N ASP A 65 2.33 30.54 -3.45
CA ASP A 65 1.49 31.50 -2.73
C ASP A 65 0.06 30.97 -2.78
N PRO A 66 -0.49 30.42 -1.67
CA PRO A 66 -1.81 29.87 -1.69
C PRO A 66 -2.74 31.06 -1.94
N GLU A 67 -3.25 31.14 -3.17
CA GLU A 67 -4.20 32.16 -3.55
C GLU A 67 -5.27 32.23 -2.44
N ILE A 68 -5.30 33.36 -1.73
CA ILE A 68 -6.20 33.54 -0.59
C ILE A 68 -7.60 33.65 -1.16
N LEU A 69 -8.28 32.51 -1.26
CA LEU A 69 -9.69 32.45 -1.65
C LEU A 69 -10.53 32.93 -0.48
N THR A 70 -11.43 33.88 -0.73
CA THR A 70 -12.41 34.27 0.28
C THR A 70 -13.40 33.13 0.52
N GLU A 71 -14.11 33.18 1.64
CA GLU A 71 -15.11 32.16 1.97
C GLU A 71 -16.24 32.14 0.94
N GLU A 72 -16.63 33.30 0.41
CA GLU A 72 -17.63 33.44 -0.64
C GLU A 72 -17.17 32.79 -1.95
N GLU A 73 -15.92 33.03 -2.35
CA GLU A 73 -15.32 32.43 -3.54
C GLU A 73 -15.26 30.91 -3.42
N LYS A 74 -14.83 30.40 -2.26
CA LYS A 74 -14.77 28.97 -1.99
C LYS A 74 -16.16 28.33 -2.04
N HIS A 75 -17.17 28.97 -1.46
CA HIS A 75 -18.54 28.50 -1.50
C HIS A 75 -19.13 28.52 -2.93
N TYR A 76 -18.84 29.57 -3.71
CA TYR A 76 -19.21 29.65 -5.12
C TYR A 76 -18.56 28.53 -5.95
N LEU A 77 -17.25 28.32 -5.80
CA LEU A 77 -16.49 27.27 -6.50
C LEU A 77 -16.98 25.86 -6.12
N LYS A 78 -17.31 25.65 -4.84
CA LYS A 78 -17.91 24.40 -4.37
C LYS A 78 -19.24 24.12 -5.07
N ARG A 79 -20.15 25.10 -5.06
CA ARG A 79 -21.49 24.97 -5.68
C ARG A 79 -21.41 24.77 -7.19
N THR A 80 -20.57 25.53 -7.88
CA THR A 80 -20.41 25.42 -9.34
C THR A 80 -19.67 24.15 -9.74
N GLY A 81 -18.60 23.80 -9.03
CA GLY A 81 -17.82 22.57 -9.27
C GLY A 81 -18.65 21.30 -9.09
N GLU A 82 -19.58 21.28 -8.13
CA GLU A 82 -20.50 20.15 -7.93
C GLU A 82 -21.45 19.95 -9.12
N LYS A 83 -22.03 21.05 -9.63
CA LYS A 83 -22.97 21.02 -10.78
C LYS A 83 -22.30 20.62 -12.09
N LYS A 84 -21.02 20.95 -12.28
CA LYS A 84 -20.30 20.63 -13.53
C LYS A 84 -20.16 19.12 -13.71
N ARG A 85 -20.14 18.66 -14.96
CA ARG A 85 -20.04 17.23 -15.31
C ARG A 85 -18.63 16.76 -15.62
N ASN A 86 -17.64 17.64 -15.68
CA ASN A 86 -16.27 17.26 -15.98
C ASN A 86 -15.60 16.56 -14.78
N TYR A 87 -15.03 15.39 -15.03
CA TYR A 87 -14.39 14.60 -13.98
C TYR A 87 -13.19 13.80 -14.50
N VAL A 88 -12.27 13.51 -13.60
CA VAL A 88 -11.09 12.66 -13.80
C VAL A 88 -11.22 11.43 -12.90
N PRO A 89 -11.29 10.21 -13.45
CA PRO A 89 -11.35 9.00 -12.64
C PRO A 89 -9.96 8.60 -12.15
N VAL A 90 -9.84 8.34 -10.85
CA VAL A 90 -8.67 7.73 -10.21
C VAL A 90 -9.07 6.31 -9.78
N GLY A 91 -8.49 5.32 -10.47
CA GLY A 91 -8.75 3.92 -10.21
C GLY A 91 -7.74 3.28 -9.25
N ARG A 92 -7.67 1.96 -9.27
CA ARG A 92 -6.73 1.15 -8.47
C ARG A 92 -5.24 1.51 -8.62
N ARG A 93 -4.86 2.24 -9.66
CA ARG A 93 -3.48 2.68 -9.89
C ARG A 93 -3.09 3.89 -9.03
N GLY A 94 -4.07 4.51 -8.37
CA GLY A 94 -3.88 5.76 -7.65
C GLY A 94 -3.47 6.91 -8.57
N VAL A 95 -2.78 7.88 -7.98
CA VAL A 95 -2.27 9.07 -8.66
C VAL A 95 -1.04 8.72 -9.49
N PHE A 96 -1.06 9.09 -10.77
CA PHE A 96 0.06 8.94 -11.71
C PHE A 96 -0.03 10.06 -12.75
N GLY A 97 1.01 10.25 -13.57
CA GLY A 97 1.11 11.42 -14.46
C GLY A 97 -0.08 11.64 -15.39
N GLY A 98 -0.72 10.56 -15.85
CA GLY A 98 -1.91 10.65 -16.69
C GLY A 98 -3.14 11.26 -15.99
N VAL A 99 -3.23 11.17 -14.66
CA VAL A 99 -4.31 11.82 -13.88
C VAL A 99 -4.11 13.34 -13.91
N VAL A 100 -2.89 13.79 -13.61
CA VAL A 100 -2.52 15.21 -13.58
C VAL A 100 -2.65 15.84 -14.97
N LEU A 101 -2.16 15.14 -16.01
CA LEU A 101 -2.37 15.52 -17.40
C LEU A 101 -3.85 15.75 -17.71
N ASN A 102 -4.72 14.83 -17.28
CA ASN A 102 -6.15 14.92 -17.54
C ASN A 102 -6.81 16.09 -16.77
N MET A 103 -6.34 16.40 -15.55
CA MET A 103 -6.77 17.60 -14.83
C MET A 103 -6.45 18.86 -15.63
N HIS A 104 -5.20 19.01 -16.09
CA HIS A 104 -4.80 20.17 -16.89
C HIS A 104 -5.56 20.28 -18.21
N LEU A 105 -5.90 19.16 -18.86
CA LEU A 105 -6.74 19.15 -20.06
C LEU A 105 -8.14 19.71 -19.80
N HIS A 106 -8.77 19.34 -18.68
CA HIS A 106 -10.05 19.95 -18.27
C HIS A 106 -9.90 21.43 -17.93
N TRP A 107 -8.79 21.81 -17.29
CA TRP A 107 -8.55 23.19 -16.90
C TRP A 107 -8.34 24.18 -18.04
N LYS A 108 -8.13 23.69 -19.27
CA LYS A 108 -8.14 24.55 -20.47
C LYS A 108 -9.48 25.23 -20.70
N LYS A 109 -10.59 24.56 -20.34
CA LYS A 109 -11.95 25.02 -20.63
C LYS A 109 -12.80 25.24 -19.37
N HIS A 110 -12.38 24.69 -18.24
CA HIS A 110 -13.15 24.71 -17.01
C HIS A 110 -12.28 25.13 -15.83
N GLU A 111 -12.75 26.03 -15.00
CA GLU A 111 -11.99 26.47 -13.83
C GLU A 111 -11.87 25.41 -12.74
N THR A 112 -12.84 24.49 -12.67
CA THR A 112 -12.93 23.44 -11.65
C THR A 112 -13.03 22.08 -12.30
N VAL A 113 -12.52 21.04 -11.63
CA VAL A 113 -12.60 19.64 -12.08
C VAL A 113 -12.89 18.73 -10.89
N LYS A 114 -13.72 17.69 -11.11
CA LYS A 114 -13.98 16.66 -10.09
C LYS A 114 -13.00 15.51 -10.26
N VAL A 115 -12.36 15.07 -9.20
CA VAL A 115 -11.54 13.85 -9.22
C VAL A 115 -12.27 12.78 -8.43
N ILE A 116 -12.64 11.69 -9.09
CA ILE A 116 -13.43 10.61 -8.48
C ILE A 116 -12.51 9.42 -8.21
N CYS A 117 -12.27 9.10 -6.95
CA CYS A 117 -11.32 8.09 -6.50
C CYS A 117 -12.06 6.80 -6.13
N LYS A 118 -12.07 5.80 -7.02
CA LYS A 118 -12.72 4.50 -6.78
C LYS A 118 -11.93 3.33 -7.39
N PRO A 119 -11.59 2.27 -6.62
CA PRO A 119 -11.75 2.13 -5.17
C PRO A 119 -10.78 3.03 -4.39
N CYS A 120 -11.17 3.43 -3.18
CA CYS A 120 -10.35 4.25 -2.28
C CYS A 120 -10.50 3.71 -0.85
N LYS A 121 -9.38 3.48 -0.15
CA LYS A 121 -9.40 3.11 1.28
C LYS A 121 -9.80 4.33 2.13
N PRO A 122 -10.34 4.14 3.35
CA PRO A 122 -10.52 5.24 4.30
C PRO A 122 -9.20 6.01 4.50
N GLY A 123 -9.26 7.34 4.54
CA GLY A 123 -8.07 8.20 4.68
C GLY A 123 -7.29 8.46 3.38
N GLN A 124 -7.21 7.48 2.47
CA GLN A 124 -6.42 7.57 1.23
C GLN A 124 -6.84 8.73 0.31
N ILE A 125 -8.10 9.19 0.39
CA ILE A 125 -8.55 10.34 -0.39
C ILE A 125 -7.81 11.63 -0.02
N HIS A 126 -7.42 11.80 1.24
CA HIS A 126 -6.67 12.98 1.69
C HIS A 126 -5.24 12.94 1.16
N GLU A 127 -4.60 11.77 1.16
CA GLU A 127 -3.28 11.57 0.54
C GLU A 127 -3.32 11.87 -0.96
N TYR A 128 -4.37 11.41 -1.66
CA TYR A 128 -4.56 11.74 -3.07
C TYR A 128 -4.83 13.23 -3.30
N ALA A 129 -5.58 13.87 -2.41
CA ALA A 129 -5.84 15.31 -2.51
C ALA A 129 -4.55 16.12 -2.37
N GLU A 130 -3.73 15.80 -1.37
CA GLU A 130 -2.43 16.43 -1.13
C GLU A 130 -1.47 16.21 -2.31
N GLU A 131 -1.34 14.97 -2.76
CA GLU A 131 -0.43 14.64 -3.86
C GLU A 131 -0.87 15.27 -5.18
N LEU A 132 -2.17 15.27 -5.49
CA LEU A 132 -2.69 15.95 -6.67
C LEU A 132 -2.54 17.46 -6.57
N ALA A 133 -2.76 18.08 -5.41
CA ALA A 133 -2.51 19.50 -5.21
C ALA A 133 -1.04 19.86 -5.47
N ARG A 134 -0.12 19.05 -4.93
CA ARG A 134 1.33 19.20 -5.13
C ARG A 134 1.73 19.08 -6.60
N LEU A 135 1.24 18.03 -7.29
CA LEU A 135 1.62 17.73 -8.68
C LEU A 135 1.00 18.68 -9.69
N SER A 136 -0.27 19.04 -9.49
CA SER A 136 -1.04 19.85 -10.44
C SER A 136 -1.01 21.35 -10.14
N ARG A 137 -0.53 21.74 -8.95
CA ARG A 137 -0.65 23.09 -8.37
C ARG A 137 -2.11 23.56 -8.24
N GLY A 138 -3.06 22.63 -8.26
CA GLY A 138 -4.47 22.91 -8.05
C GLY A 138 -4.82 23.10 -6.59
N ILE A 139 -5.85 23.90 -6.33
CA ILE A 139 -6.36 24.18 -4.99
C ILE A 139 -7.52 23.22 -4.69
N VAL A 140 -7.45 22.53 -3.56
CA VAL A 140 -8.53 21.66 -3.08
C VAL A 140 -9.66 22.54 -2.51
N ILE A 141 -10.83 22.49 -3.13
CA ILE A 141 -12.01 23.26 -2.70
C ILE A 141 -12.84 22.47 -1.70
N ASP A 142 -13.09 21.18 -1.99
CA ASP A 142 -13.97 20.32 -1.19
C ASP A 142 -13.59 18.85 -1.37
N ILE A 143 -13.67 18.07 -0.30
CA ILE A 143 -13.53 16.60 -0.31
C ILE A 143 -14.85 16.01 0.16
N LYS A 144 -15.51 15.26 -0.73
CA LYS A 144 -16.83 14.68 -0.47
C LYS A 144 -16.74 13.25 0.06
N PRO A 145 -17.70 12.81 0.90
CA PRO A 145 -17.74 11.46 1.45
C PRO A 145 -17.81 10.33 0.39
N ASN A 146 -18.29 10.64 -0.82
CA ASN A 146 -18.40 9.67 -1.92
C ASN A 146 -17.09 9.44 -2.69
N ASN A 147 -15.96 9.77 -2.06
CA ASN A 147 -14.61 9.75 -2.61
C ASN A 147 -14.40 10.68 -3.82
N THR A 148 -14.99 11.88 -3.78
CA THR A 148 -14.82 12.89 -4.83
C THR A 148 -14.12 14.13 -4.30
N ILE A 149 -13.10 14.60 -5.00
CA ILE A 149 -12.38 15.83 -4.69
C ILE A 149 -12.75 16.89 -5.74
N ILE A 150 -13.08 18.10 -5.32
CA ILE A 150 -13.26 19.24 -6.23
C ILE A 150 -11.98 20.07 -6.20
N PHE A 151 -11.33 20.16 -7.36
CA PHE A 151 -10.14 20.98 -7.55
C PHE A 151 -10.46 22.24 -8.35
N TYR A 152 -9.80 23.33 -7.97
CA TYR A 152 -9.77 24.60 -8.69
C TYR A 152 -8.36 24.85 -9.25
N ARG A 153 -8.29 25.41 -10.45
CA ARG A 153 -7.02 25.62 -11.17
C ARG A 153 -6.23 26.87 -10.73
N GLY A 154 -6.87 27.82 -10.02
CA GLY A 154 -6.33 29.16 -9.72
C GLY A 154 -6.83 30.25 -10.70
N LYS A 155 -6.87 31.51 -10.26
CA LYS A 155 -7.26 32.67 -11.09
C LYS A 155 -6.30 32.86 -12.27
N ASN A 156 -5.01 32.69 -12.01
CA ASN A 156 -3.93 32.92 -12.96
C ASN A 156 -3.43 31.62 -13.62
N TYR A 157 -4.34 30.68 -13.87
CA TYR A 157 -3.95 29.40 -14.46
C TYR A 157 -3.32 29.58 -15.84
N VAL A 158 -2.06 29.16 -15.96
CA VAL A 158 -1.34 29.02 -17.22
C VAL A 158 -1.11 27.53 -17.44
N GLN A 159 -1.38 27.06 -18.66
CA GLN A 159 -1.11 25.68 -19.02
C GLN A 159 0.40 25.41 -18.87
N PRO A 160 0.81 24.43 -18.05
CA PRO A 160 2.23 24.11 -17.92
C PRO A 160 2.76 23.52 -19.23
N GLU A 161 4.02 23.82 -19.54
CA GLU A 161 4.73 23.23 -20.68
C GLU A 161 4.80 21.71 -20.54
N VAL A 162 5.12 21.23 -19.34
CA VAL A 162 5.09 19.82 -18.96
C VAL A 162 3.78 19.49 -18.23
N MET A 163 2.80 18.99 -18.98
CA MET A 163 1.46 18.67 -18.46
C MET A 163 1.41 17.44 -17.55
N SER A 164 2.40 16.55 -17.66
CA SER A 164 2.55 15.38 -16.81
C SER A 164 3.87 15.51 -16.06
N PRO A 165 3.85 15.92 -14.79
CA PRO A 165 5.07 16.17 -14.03
C PRO A 165 6.02 14.94 -13.99
N PRO A 166 7.34 15.15 -14.10
CA PRO A 166 8.33 14.07 -14.18
C PRO A 166 8.49 13.30 -12.85
N ASP A 167 8.05 13.89 -11.74
CA ASP A 167 7.99 13.31 -10.40
C ASP A 167 6.80 12.35 -10.22
N THR A 168 6.11 11.98 -11.32
CA THR A 168 5.03 10.99 -11.30
C THR A 168 5.45 9.64 -11.88
N LEU A 169 4.79 8.58 -11.41
CA LEU A 169 4.94 7.26 -12.02
C LEU A 169 4.26 7.21 -13.39
N SER A 170 4.83 6.39 -14.28
CA SER A 170 4.13 5.99 -15.52
C SER A 170 2.92 5.10 -15.19
N LYS A 171 1.95 5.04 -16.12
CA LYS A 171 0.75 4.20 -15.99
C LYS A 171 1.04 2.72 -15.71
N ALA A 172 2.11 2.18 -16.30
CA ALA A 172 2.52 0.80 -16.10
C ALA A 172 3.15 0.59 -14.71
N LYS A 173 4.07 1.48 -14.31
CA LYS A 173 4.73 1.44 -13.00
C LYS A 173 3.72 1.62 -11.85
N ALA A 174 2.75 2.52 -12.01
CA ALA A 174 1.68 2.71 -11.02
C ALA A 174 0.82 1.45 -10.82
N LEU A 175 0.55 0.70 -11.90
CA LEU A 175 -0.16 -0.58 -11.79
C LEU A 175 0.70 -1.65 -11.09
N GLU A 176 2.01 -1.65 -11.35
CA GLU A 176 2.93 -2.58 -10.71
C GLU A 176 3.09 -2.30 -9.22
N LYS A 177 3.22 -1.02 -8.82
CA LYS A 177 3.18 -0.57 -7.43
C LYS A 177 1.92 -1.10 -6.72
N TYR A 178 0.74 -0.87 -7.29
CA TYR A 178 -0.52 -1.38 -6.74
C TYR A 178 -0.51 -2.91 -6.54
N ARG A 179 0.03 -3.69 -7.48
CA ARG A 179 0.11 -5.15 -7.34
C ARG A 179 1.01 -5.56 -6.17
N TYR A 180 2.11 -4.86 -5.96
CA TYR A 180 2.99 -5.11 -4.82
C TYR A 180 2.34 -4.71 -3.49
N GLU A 181 1.63 -3.59 -3.42
CA GLU A 181 0.88 -3.17 -2.24
C GLU A 181 -0.19 -4.20 -1.86
N GLN A 182 -0.96 -4.68 -2.83
CA GLN A 182 -1.96 -5.74 -2.58
C GLN A 182 -1.32 -7.05 -2.13
N SER A 183 -0.19 -7.42 -2.73
CA SER A 183 0.56 -8.60 -2.29
C SER A 183 1.12 -8.43 -0.87
N LEU A 184 1.54 -7.22 -0.50
CA LEU A 184 2.05 -6.90 0.84
C LEU A 184 0.92 -7.01 1.85
N GLU A 185 -0.21 -6.36 1.61
CA GLU A 185 -1.41 -6.41 2.46
C GLU A 185 -1.86 -7.85 2.73
N HIS A 186 -2.01 -8.68 1.69
CA HIS A 186 -2.34 -10.09 1.86
C HIS A 186 -1.27 -10.86 2.65
N THR A 187 0.01 -10.54 2.45
CA THR A 187 1.11 -11.20 3.17
C THR A 187 1.10 -10.82 4.64
N SER A 188 0.88 -9.55 4.98
CA SER A 188 0.83 -9.07 6.36
C SER A 188 -0.37 -9.67 7.10
N GLN A 189 -1.57 -9.69 6.50
CA GLN A 189 -2.75 -10.37 7.09
C GLN A 189 -2.49 -11.87 7.33
N PHE A 190 -1.79 -12.54 6.40
CA PHE A 190 -1.42 -13.93 6.57
C PHE A 190 -0.41 -14.16 7.69
N ILE A 191 0.56 -13.25 7.86
CA ILE A 191 1.53 -13.29 8.96
C ILE A 191 0.82 -13.10 10.29
N GLU A 192 -0.03 -12.09 10.42
CA GLU A 192 -0.81 -11.81 11.63
C GLU A 192 -1.63 -13.02 12.07
N LYS A 193 -2.30 -13.68 11.12
CA LYS A 193 -3.05 -14.92 11.38
C LYS A 193 -2.16 -16.05 11.90
N LEU A 194 -0.95 -16.21 11.34
CA LEU A 194 0.00 -17.24 11.76
C LEU A 194 0.60 -16.94 13.14
N GLU A 195 0.89 -15.68 13.43
CA GLU A 195 1.40 -15.24 14.73
C GLU A 195 0.37 -15.51 15.83
N LYS A 196 -0.90 -15.17 15.56
CA LYS A 196 -2.02 -15.51 16.45
C LYS A 196 -2.20 -17.02 16.65
N GLU A 197 -2.15 -17.82 15.58
CA GLU A 197 -2.23 -19.30 15.68
C GLU A 197 -1.09 -19.86 16.54
N LEU A 198 0.11 -19.27 16.45
CA LEU A 198 1.27 -19.68 17.24
C LEU A 198 1.08 -19.35 18.72
N GLU A 199 0.59 -18.15 19.02
CA GLU A 199 0.28 -17.68 20.38
C GLU A 199 -0.77 -18.59 21.05
N GLU A 200 -1.90 -18.82 20.38
CA GLU A 200 -2.96 -19.72 20.87
C GLU A 200 -2.44 -21.13 21.14
N TYR A 201 -1.54 -21.64 20.30
CA TYR A 201 -0.90 -22.94 20.50
C TYR A 201 0.01 -22.95 21.74
N HIS A 202 0.79 -21.89 21.97
CA HIS A 202 1.64 -21.76 23.15
C HIS A 202 0.82 -21.65 24.44
N GLU A 203 -0.29 -20.89 24.42
CA GLU A 203 -1.22 -20.81 25.53
C GLU A 203 -1.86 -22.16 25.86
N HIS A 204 -2.29 -22.91 24.84
CA HIS A 204 -2.81 -24.27 25.02
C HIS A 204 -1.78 -25.19 25.66
N LEU A 205 -0.52 -25.18 25.19
CA LEU A 205 0.55 -25.97 25.79
C LEU A 205 0.82 -25.56 27.24
N ALA A 206 0.76 -24.27 27.57
CA ALA A 206 0.96 -23.77 28.92
C ALA A 206 -0.17 -24.23 29.86
N ARG A 207 -1.44 -24.16 29.42
CA ARG A 207 -2.59 -24.68 30.17
C ARG A 207 -2.47 -26.17 30.43
N TYR A 208 -2.20 -26.95 29.39
CA TYR A 208 -2.04 -28.40 29.50
C TYR A 208 -0.91 -28.81 30.46
N ARG A 209 0.21 -28.07 30.46
CA ARG A 209 1.31 -28.31 31.42
C ARG A 209 0.88 -28.04 32.85
N LYS A 210 0.20 -26.91 33.12
CA LYS A 210 -0.31 -26.57 34.45
C LYS A 210 -1.30 -27.59 34.98
N GLU A 211 -2.23 -28.05 34.15
CA GLU A 211 -3.21 -29.09 34.52
C GLU A 211 -2.51 -30.41 34.86
N LYS A 212 -1.47 -30.79 34.10
CA LYS A 212 -0.68 -31.99 34.36
C LYS A 212 0.14 -31.88 35.66
N GLU A 213 0.69 -30.71 35.97
CA GLU A 213 1.42 -30.45 37.21
C GLU A 213 0.50 -30.48 38.44
N GLN A 214 -0.73 -29.96 38.32
CA GLN A 214 -1.74 -30.00 39.39
C GLN A 214 -2.32 -31.40 39.63
N ALA A 215 -2.34 -32.25 38.59
CA ALA A 215 -2.81 -33.63 38.69
C ALA A 215 -1.74 -34.63 39.18
N ALA A 216 -0.49 -34.19 39.39
CA ALA A 216 0.56 -35.04 39.95
C ALA A 216 0.37 -35.18 41.47
N PRO A 217 0.27 -36.40 42.04
CA PRO A 217 0.09 -36.57 43.48
C PRO A 217 1.34 -36.07 44.23
N VAL A 218 1.12 -35.27 45.27
CA VAL A 218 2.16 -34.91 46.25
C VAL A 218 2.58 -36.20 46.97
N SER A 219 3.59 -36.89 46.44
CA SER A 219 4.18 -38.04 47.10
C SER A 219 5.07 -37.56 48.26
N GLY A 220 4.44 -37.46 49.43
CA GLY A 220 5.03 -37.79 50.72
C GLY A 220 5.98 -36.78 51.37
N VAL A 221 5.52 -36.17 52.46
CA VAL A 221 6.30 -36.14 53.72
C VAL A 221 5.33 -36.41 54.86
N ASN A 222 5.15 -37.69 55.21
CA ASN A 222 4.75 -38.08 56.56
C ASN A 222 6.05 -38.46 57.28
N SER A 223 6.38 -37.75 58.35
CA SER A 223 7.35 -38.11 59.37
C SER A 223 6.67 -38.00 60.72
#